data_AF-A0A7J2X2I9-F1
#
_entry.id   AF-A0A7J2X2I9-F1
#
_cell.length_a   1.000
_cell.length_b   1.000
_cell.length_c   1.000
_cell.angle_alpha   90.00
_cell.angle_beta   90.00
_cell.angle_gamma   90.00
#
_symmetry.space_group_name_H-M   'P 1'
#
loop_
_entity.id
_entity.type
_entity.pdbx_description
1 polymer ?
#
loop_
_entity_poly.entity_id
_entity_poly.type
_entity_poly.pdbx_seq_one_letter_code
_entity_poly.pdbx_strand_id
1 'polypeptide(L)'
;MIYVSSNSNYINSVRILSKENIFIIIRSLSIYIPIFGYFAFAMFFLAGIGILRIIWLPIIELSPEILKVGHVAILPFIILHSAVSSQYLYAFSIFIAILLIASGLFLFSIGVVTWLYGKLMGLNIIDFWIYRFIRHPQYLGFIIWSYGLLILIYF
;
A
#
# COMPACT_ATOMS: atom_id res chain seq x y z
N MET A 1 -3.81 -40.15 -25.75
CA MET A 1 -2.72 -40.02 -24.75
C MET A 1 -2.99 -38.79 -23.90
N ILE A 2 -3.88 -38.89 -22.90
CA ILE A 2 -4.30 -37.78 -22.03
C ILE A 2 -4.27 -38.33 -20.59
N TYR A 3 -3.09 -38.39 -19.95
CA TYR A 3 -2.99 -38.82 -18.54
C TYR A 3 -1.73 -38.28 -17.82
N VAL A 4 -1.24 -37.07 -18.13
CA VAL A 4 -0.02 -36.53 -17.48
C VAL A 4 -0.19 -35.13 -16.86
N SER A 5 -1.25 -34.37 -17.17
CA SER A 5 -1.39 -32.98 -16.71
C SER A 5 -1.87 -32.82 -15.25
N SER A 6 -2.73 -33.71 -14.75
CA SER A 6 -3.29 -33.59 -13.39
C SER A 6 -2.25 -33.86 -12.29
N ASN A 7 -1.29 -34.74 -12.55
CA ASN A 7 -0.31 -35.17 -11.55
C ASN A 7 0.71 -34.07 -11.25
N SER A 8 1.13 -33.29 -12.25
CA SER A 8 2.10 -32.18 -12.06
C SER A 8 1.57 -31.10 -11.11
N ASN A 9 0.30 -30.71 -11.26
CA ASN A 9 -0.32 -29.70 -10.38
C ASN A 9 -0.53 -30.22 -8.95
N TYR A 10 -0.84 -31.51 -8.79
CA TYR A 10 -0.97 -32.16 -7.48
C TYR A 10 0.38 -32.31 -6.77
N ILE A 11 1.42 -32.68 -7.52
CA ILE A 11 2.79 -32.81 -6.99
C ILE A 11 3.32 -31.42 -6.58
N ASN A 12 3.02 -30.37 -7.37
CA ASN A 12 3.38 -29.00 -7.03
C ASN A 12 2.60 -28.47 -5.82
N SER A 13 1.31 -28.77 -5.68
CA SER A 13 0.53 -28.37 -4.49
C SER A 13 1.02 -29.08 -3.22
N VAL A 14 1.30 -30.38 -3.28
CA VAL A 14 1.89 -31.14 -2.17
C VAL A 14 3.28 -30.63 -1.81
N ARG A 15 4.08 -30.22 -2.81
CA ARG A 15 5.40 -29.62 -2.61
C ARG A 15 5.31 -28.26 -1.91
N ILE A 16 4.30 -27.43 -2.22
CA ILE A 16 4.05 -26.15 -1.52
C ILE A 16 3.63 -26.39 -0.06
N LEU A 17 2.90 -27.47 0.22
CA LEU A 17 2.48 -27.86 1.58
C LEU A 17 3.56 -28.62 2.38
N SER A 18 4.80 -28.76 1.87
CA SER A 18 5.88 -29.32 2.68
C SER A 18 6.17 -28.41 3.90
N LYS A 19 6.54 -29.01 5.04
CA LYS A 19 6.81 -28.27 6.29
C LYS A 19 7.84 -27.15 6.11
N GLU A 20 8.83 -27.37 5.25
CA GLU A 20 9.88 -26.39 4.95
C GLU A 20 9.35 -25.19 4.17
N ASN A 21 8.47 -25.42 3.18
CA ASN A 21 7.85 -24.35 2.40
C ASN A 21 6.83 -23.56 3.23
N ILE A 22 6.09 -24.22 4.11
CA ILE A 22 5.19 -23.55 5.07
C ILE A 22 6.00 -22.62 5.99
N PHE A 23 7.16 -23.05 6.48
CA PHE A 23 8.02 -22.23 7.32
C PHE A 23 8.58 -21.01 6.57
N ILE A 24 8.94 -21.17 5.29
CA ILE A 24 9.39 -20.08 4.43
C ILE A 24 8.25 -19.06 4.18
N ILE A 25 7.03 -19.54 3.94
CA ILE A 25 5.84 -18.70 3.76
C ILE A 25 5.52 -17.93 5.05
N ILE A 26 5.57 -18.59 6.21
CA ILE A 26 5.35 -17.93 7.51
C ILE A 26 6.42 -16.86 7.75
N ARG A 27 7.69 -17.14 7.44
CA ARG A 27 8.77 -16.14 7.58
C ARG A 27 8.59 -14.95 6.65
N SER A 28 8.25 -15.18 5.39
CA SER A 28 8.05 -14.09 4.43
C SER A 28 6.84 -13.24 4.81
N LEU A 29 5.72 -13.85 5.22
CA LEU A 29 4.56 -13.15 5.77
C LEU A 29 4.92 -12.37 7.05
N SER A 30 5.66 -12.97 7.97
CA SER A 30 6.04 -12.31 9.22
C SER A 30 6.92 -11.08 9.01
N ILE A 31 7.69 -11.01 7.91
CA ILE A 31 8.51 -9.84 7.54
C ILE A 31 7.71 -8.85 6.67
N TYR A 32 6.85 -9.34 5.78
CA TYR A 32 6.08 -8.52 4.86
C TYR A 32 4.91 -7.79 5.53
N ILE A 33 4.19 -8.48 6.41
CA ILE A 33 2.97 -7.95 7.00
C ILE A 33 3.22 -6.76 7.98
N PRO A 34 4.32 -6.61 8.76
CA PRO A 34 4.54 -5.38 9.53
C PRO A 34 4.78 -4.16 8.62
N ILE A 35 5.48 -4.35 7.49
CA ILE A 35 5.72 -3.31 6.48
C ILE A 35 4.41 -2.93 5.80
N PHE A 36 3.64 -3.94 5.38
CA PHE A 36 2.30 -3.74 4.81
C PHE A 36 1.37 -3.07 5.83
N GLY A 37 1.39 -3.51 7.10
CA GLY A 37 0.61 -3.03 8.23
C GLY A 37 0.80 -1.54 8.53
N TYR A 38 2.03 -1.05 8.41
CA TYR A 38 2.34 0.38 8.54
C TYR A 38 1.76 1.21 7.38
N PHE A 39 1.80 0.71 6.14
CA PHE A 39 1.11 1.34 5.01
C PHE A 39 -0.42 1.28 5.17
N ALA A 40 -0.90 0.13 5.61
CA ALA A 40 -2.28 -0.15 5.93
C ALA A 40 -2.85 0.82 6.97
N PHE A 41 -2.07 1.15 8.01
CA PHE A 41 -2.45 2.12 9.06
C PHE A 41 -3.02 3.42 8.48
N ALA A 42 -2.37 3.95 7.45
CA ALA A 42 -2.76 5.19 6.82
C ALA A 42 -3.73 4.98 5.64
N MET A 43 -3.66 3.84 4.92
CA MET A 43 -4.62 3.48 3.85
C MET A 43 -6.03 3.13 4.38
N PHE A 44 -6.14 2.61 5.60
CA PHE A 44 -7.38 2.04 6.15
C PHE A 44 -8.37 3.04 6.72
N PHE A 45 -8.02 4.33 6.81
CA PHE A 45 -8.97 5.39 7.15
C PHE A 45 -10.14 5.47 6.13
N LEU A 46 -9.94 5.03 4.88
CA LEU A 46 -10.97 4.98 3.84
C LEU A 46 -11.55 3.58 3.57
N ALA A 47 -10.89 2.49 4.02
CA ALA A 47 -11.23 1.11 3.61
C ALA A 47 -11.73 0.19 4.74
N GLY A 48 -11.80 0.65 6.00
CA GLY A 48 -12.59 -0.02 7.05
C GLY A 48 -12.08 -1.37 7.58
N ILE A 49 -10.89 -1.85 7.19
CA ILE A 49 -10.32 -3.13 7.67
C ILE A 49 -9.25 -2.89 8.75
N GLY A 50 -9.60 -2.12 9.79
CA GLY A 50 -8.74 -1.97 10.99
C GLY A 50 -8.54 -3.28 11.77
N ILE A 51 -9.33 -4.31 11.47
CA ILE A 51 -9.32 -5.62 12.14
C ILE A 51 -7.99 -6.37 11.94
N LEU A 52 -7.31 -6.16 10.80
CA LEU A 52 -6.01 -6.78 10.50
C LEU A 52 -4.92 -6.31 11.48
N ARG A 53 -5.14 -5.21 12.20
CA ARG A 53 -4.24 -4.68 13.23
C ARG A 53 -4.18 -5.59 14.47
N ILE A 54 -5.22 -6.37 14.74
CA ILE A 54 -5.27 -7.25 15.92
C ILE A 54 -4.09 -8.23 15.93
N ILE A 55 -3.67 -8.69 14.74
CA ILE A 55 -2.53 -9.59 14.56
C ILE A 55 -1.20 -8.93 15.00
N TRP A 56 -1.09 -7.61 14.91
CA TRP A 56 0.13 -6.84 15.16
C TRP A 56 0.16 -6.18 16.53
N LEU A 57 -0.94 -6.17 17.28
CA LEU A 57 -1.00 -5.60 18.63
C LEU A 57 0.15 -6.08 19.53
N PRO A 58 0.51 -7.39 19.56
CA PRO A 58 1.62 -7.83 20.40
C PRO A 58 2.95 -7.18 20.01
N ILE A 59 3.24 -6.99 18.71
CA ILE A 59 4.50 -6.41 18.23
C ILE A 59 4.52 -4.90 18.42
N ILE A 60 3.38 -4.24 18.21
CA ILE A 60 3.20 -2.80 18.43
C ILE A 60 3.42 -2.47 19.92
N GLU A 61 2.91 -3.32 20.82
CA GLU A 61 3.01 -3.12 22.27
C GLU A 61 4.35 -3.57 22.86
N LEU A 62 4.92 -4.69 22.41
CA LEU A 62 6.16 -5.24 22.97
C LEU A 62 7.43 -4.58 22.41
N SER A 63 7.41 -4.16 21.14
CA SER A 63 8.61 -3.65 20.46
C SER A 63 8.29 -2.59 19.41
N PRO A 64 7.74 -1.42 19.81
CA PRO A 64 7.34 -0.36 18.87
C PRO A 64 8.50 0.19 18.03
N GLU A 65 9.74 0.13 18.54
CA GLU A 65 10.97 0.56 17.85
C GLU A 65 11.17 -0.13 16.48
N ILE A 66 10.80 -1.40 16.35
CA ILE A 66 11.00 -2.18 15.10
C ILE A 66 10.15 -1.62 13.96
N LEU A 67 8.97 -1.07 14.27
CA LEU A 67 8.09 -0.48 13.28
C LEU A 67 8.57 0.91 12.83
N LYS A 68 9.51 1.54 13.54
CA LYS A 68 10.05 2.85 13.15
C LYS A 68 10.89 2.80 11.87
N VAL A 69 11.28 1.62 11.37
CA VAL A 69 11.97 1.50 10.07
C VAL A 69 11.16 2.11 8.92
N GLY A 70 9.83 2.15 9.04
CA GLY A 70 8.94 2.80 8.07
C GLY A 70 9.15 4.32 7.92
N HIS A 71 9.85 4.99 8.85
CA HIS A 71 10.14 6.43 8.75
C HIS A 71 11.00 6.79 7.54
N VAL A 72 11.68 5.82 6.91
CA VAL A 72 12.39 6.04 5.64
C VAL A 72 11.48 6.60 4.54
N ALA A 73 10.17 6.29 4.58
CA ALA A 73 9.20 6.82 3.64
C ALA A 73 8.99 8.34 3.76
N ILE A 74 9.40 8.97 4.87
CA ILE A 74 9.28 10.41 5.14
C ILE A 74 10.53 11.16 4.67
N LEU A 75 11.63 10.45 4.41
CA LEU A 75 12.93 11.02 4.07
C LEU A 75 12.88 11.99 2.87
N PRO A 76 12.15 11.71 1.77
CA PRO A 76 12.01 12.66 0.66
C PRO A 76 11.37 13.99 1.08
N PHE A 77 10.39 13.94 1.97
CA PHE A 77 9.77 15.15 2.51
C PHE A 77 10.74 15.94 3.39
N ILE A 78 11.50 15.27 4.25
CA ILE A 78 12.46 15.95 5.15
C ILE A 78 13.48 16.74 4.33
N ILE A 79 14.02 16.14 3.27
CA ILE A 79 14.94 16.81 2.34
C ILE A 79 14.28 18.06 1.75
N LEU A 80 13.06 17.92 1.21
CA LEU A 80 12.32 19.02 0.60
C LEU A 80 12.02 20.15 1.61
N HIS A 81 11.55 19.80 2.80
CA HIS A 81 11.26 20.76 3.87
C HIS A 81 12.49 21.54 4.32
N SER A 82 13.61 20.84 4.54
CA SER A 82 14.88 21.47 4.95
C SER A 82 15.43 22.44 3.91
N ALA A 83 15.17 22.24 2.62
CA ALA A 83 15.68 23.08 1.55
C ALA A 83 14.83 24.35 1.29
N VAL A 84 13.58 24.36 1.76
CA VAL A 84 12.54 25.30 1.29
C VAL A 84 11.91 26.11 2.44
N SER A 85 12.47 26.06 3.66
CA SER A 85 11.88 26.68 4.87
C SER A 85 11.99 28.22 4.90
N SER A 86 11.21 28.91 4.06
CA SER A 86 11.04 30.38 4.10
C SER A 86 9.56 30.76 4.25
N GLN A 87 9.29 31.85 4.96
CA GLN A 87 7.94 32.29 5.34
C GLN A 87 7.05 32.65 4.13
N TYR A 88 7.63 33.01 2.99
CA TYR A 88 6.91 33.35 1.76
C TYR A 88 6.38 32.13 0.99
N LEU A 89 6.89 30.92 1.29
CA LEU A 89 6.50 29.69 0.60
C LEU A 89 5.31 28.99 1.28
N TYR A 90 4.83 29.51 2.41
CA TYR A 90 3.72 28.93 3.18
C TYR A 90 2.38 28.93 2.43
N ALA A 91 1.98 30.06 1.83
CA ALA A 91 0.72 30.12 1.08
C ALA A 91 0.79 29.22 -0.17
N PHE A 92 1.96 29.17 -0.81
CA PHE A 92 2.21 28.32 -1.97
C PHE A 92 2.21 26.83 -1.60
N SER A 93 2.82 26.45 -0.47
CA SER A 93 2.84 25.07 0.01
C SER A 93 1.44 24.57 0.36
N ILE A 94 0.60 25.40 0.99
CA ILE A 94 -0.81 25.05 1.24
C ILE A 94 -1.57 24.79 -0.06
N PHE A 95 -1.42 25.66 -1.06
CA PHE A 95 -2.08 25.48 -2.35
C PHE A 95 -1.66 24.17 -3.02
N ILE A 96 -0.35 23.88 -3.06
CA ILE A 96 0.20 22.63 -3.60
C ILE A 96 -0.29 21.43 -2.78
N ALA A 97 -0.34 21.53 -1.46
CA ALA A 97 -0.83 20.47 -0.59
C ALA A 97 -2.28 20.10 -0.90
N ILE A 98 -3.16 21.11 -1.06
CA ILE A 98 -4.57 20.88 -1.42
C ILE A 98 -4.69 20.22 -2.80
N LEU A 99 -3.89 20.65 -3.78
CA LEU A 99 -3.88 20.03 -5.11
C LEU A 99 -3.42 18.57 -5.06
N LEU A 100 -2.39 18.25 -4.28
CA LEU A 100 -1.92 16.88 -4.07
C LEU A 100 -2.98 16.04 -3.35
N ILE A 101 -3.61 16.56 -2.30
CA ILE A 101 -4.70 15.89 -1.59
C ILE A 101 -5.85 15.57 -2.55
N ALA A 102 -6.31 16.56 -3.32
CA ALA A 102 -7.43 16.40 -4.26
C ALA A 102 -7.10 15.41 -5.38
N SER A 103 -5.92 15.53 -6.00
CA SER A 103 -5.48 14.61 -7.06
C SER A 103 -5.25 13.19 -6.55
N GLY A 104 -4.70 13.04 -5.34
CA GLY A 104 -4.53 11.76 -4.68
C GLY A 104 -5.87 11.06 -4.42
N LEU A 105 -6.86 11.77 -3.88
CA LEU A 105 -8.22 11.25 -3.67
C LEU A 105 -8.91 10.89 -4.99
N PHE A 106 -8.73 11.70 -6.03
CA PHE A 106 -9.27 11.43 -7.35
C PHE A 106 -8.68 10.15 -7.95
N LEU A 107 -7.35 10.01 -7.95
CA LEU A 107 -6.64 8.81 -8.45
C LEU A 107 -7.01 7.56 -7.65
N PHE A 108 -7.14 7.69 -6.33
CA PHE A 108 -7.58 6.61 -5.48
C PHE A 108 -9.00 6.15 -5.87
N SER A 109 -9.93 7.10 -5.96
CA SER A 109 -11.35 6.82 -6.26
C SER A 109 -11.53 6.20 -7.64
N ILE A 110 -10.91 6.76 -8.68
CA ILE A 110 -11.00 6.18 -10.04
C ILE A 110 -10.36 4.80 -10.09
N GLY A 111 -9.27 4.58 -9.34
CA GLY A 111 -8.65 3.27 -9.15
C GLY A 111 -9.61 2.25 -8.54
N VAL A 112 -10.24 2.59 -7.41
CA VAL A 112 -11.22 1.72 -6.73
C VAL A 112 -12.41 1.42 -7.64
N VAL A 113 -12.97 2.44 -8.30
CA VAL A 113 -14.10 2.27 -9.23
C VAL A 113 -13.74 1.33 -10.40
N THR A 114 -12.59 1.56 -11.03
CA THR A 114 -12.14 0.72 -12.16
C THR A 114 -11.92 -0.73 -11.71
N TRP A 115 -11.36 -0.91 -10.52
CA TRP A 115 -11.13 -2.24 -9.96
C TRP A 115 -12.44 -2.97 -9.62
N LEU A 116 -13.36 -2.31 -8.91
CA LEU A 116 -14.67 -2.87 -8.57
C LEU A 116 -15.46 -3.21 -9.82
N TYR A 117 -15.47 -2.33 -10.81
CA TYR A 117 -16.13 -2.58 -12.08
C TYR A 117 -15.57 -3.84 -12.77
N GLY A 118 -14.24 -3.97 -12.87
CA GLY A 118 -13.62 -5.16 -13.45
C GLY A 118 -13.92 -6.45 -12.67
N LYS A 119 -13.99 -6.37 -11.34
CA LYS A 119 -14.38 -7.51 -10.50
C LYS A 119 -15.84 -7.92 -10.66
N LEU A 120 -16.75 -6.97 -10.76
CA LEU A 120 -18.17 -7.24 -11.03
C LEU A 120 -18.37 -7.85 -12.42
N MET A 121 -17.53 -7.50 -13.39
CA MET A 121 -17.53 -8.09 -14.73
C MET A 121 -16.83 -9.45 -14.82
N GLY A 122 -16.34 -10.00 -13.70
CA GLY A 122 -15.66 -11.30 -13.67
C GLY A 122 -14.31 -11.31 -14.39
N LEU A 123 -13.68 -10.15 -14.60
CA LEU A 123 -12.40 -10.06 -15.27
C LEU A 123 -11.26 -10.50 -14.35
N ASN A 124 -10.38 -11.36 -14.88
CA ASN A 124 -9.19 -11.83 -14.15
C ASN A 124 -8.13 -10.73 -14.04
N ILE A 125 -7.96 -9.95 -15.12
CA ILE A 125 -6.99 -8.85 -15.22
C ILE A 125 -7.73 -7.60 -15.66
N ILE A 126 -7.39 -6.48 -15.05
CA ILE A 126 -7.99 -5.17 -15.29
C ILE A 126 -6.91 -4.31 -15.96
N ASP A 127 -7.09 -3.99 -17.23
CA ASP A 127 -6.11 -3.30 -18.09
C ASP A 127 -6.70 -2.07 -18.81
N PHE A 128 -7.92 -1.66 -18.44
CA PHE A 128 -8.62 -0.52 -19.01
C PHE A 128 -8.59 0.72 -18.10
N TRP A 129 -8.94 1.88 -18.67
CA TRP A 129 -8.99 3.17 -17.98
C TRP A 129 -7.65 3.53 -17.32
N ILE A 130 -7.64 3.87 -16.03
CA ILE A 130 -6.42 4.25 -15.31
C ILE A 130 -5.45 3.07 -15.17
N TYR A 131 -5.96 1.84 -15.17
CA TYR A 131 -5.14 0.62 -15.09
C TYR A 131 -4.30 0.36 -16.34
N ARG A 132 -4.65 0.98 -17.47
CA ARG A 132 -3.84 0.96 -18.70
C ARG A 132 -2.46 1.60 -18.51
N PHE A 133 -2.39 2.58 -17.61
CA PHE A 133 -1.17 3.36 -17.38
C PHE A 133 -0.44 2.95 -16.10
N ILE A 134 -1.19 2.63 -15.04
CA ILE A 134 -0.64 2.35 -13.70
C ILE A 134 -1.29 1.08 -13.15
N ARG A 135 -0.47 0.11 -12.71
CA ARG A 135 -0.95 -1.20 -12.19
C ARG A 135 -1.72 -1.12 -10.87
N HIS A 136 -1.38 -0.13 -10.03
CA HIS A 136 -1.98 0.07 -8.72
C HIS A 136 -2.33 1.56 -8.49
N PRO A 137 -3.33 2.08 -9.21
CA PRO A 137 -3.71 3.49 -9.14
C PRO A 137 -4.17 3.92 -7.74
N GLN A 138 -4.74 3.00 -6.96
CA GLN A 138 -5.10 3.27 -5.56
C GLN A 138 -3.87 3.59 -4.71
N TYR A 139 -2.79 2.82 -4.88
CA TYR A 139 -1.57 3.03 -4.09
C TYR A 139 -0.89 4.33 -4.47
N LEU A 140 -0.87 4.67 -5.77
CA LEU A 140 -0.35 5.95 -6.22
C LEU A 140 -1.16 7.12 -5.64
N GLY A 141 -2.49 7.07 -5.75
CA GLY A 141 -3.37 8.09 -5.20
C GLY A 141 -3.17 8.26 -3.69
N PHE A 142 -3.02 7.15 -2.98
CA PHE A 142 -2.75 7.15 -1.54
C PHE A 142 -1.40 7.80 -1.17
N ILE A 143 -0.33 7.51 -1.90
CA ILE A 143 0.98 8.13 -1.69
C ILE A 143 0.88 9.64 -1.92
N ILE A 144 0.31 10.06 -3.06
CA ILE A 144 0.16 11.48 -3.41
C ILE A 144 -0.64 12.22 -2.34
N TRP A 145 -1.76 11.64 -1.91
CA TRP A 145 -2.60 12.20 -0.84
C TRP A 145 -1.84 12.33 0.49
N SER A 146 -1.11 11.30 0.90
CA SER A 146 -0.36 11.28 2.16
C SER A 146 0.72 12.35 2.19
N TYR A 147 1.45 12.52 1.08
CA TYR A 147 2.44 13.59 0.94
C TYR A 147 1.80 14.98 0.93
N GLY A 148 0.63 15.14 0.28
CA GLY A 148 -0.14 16.37 0.34
C GLY A 148 -0.53 16.75 1.76
N LEU A 149 -1.02 15.80 2.57
CA LEU A 149 -1.29 16.03 3.99
C LEU A 149 -0.03 16.41 4.77
N LEU A 150 1.08 15.75 4.47
CA LEU A 150 2.32 15.98 5.18
C LEU A 150 2.87 17.39 4.88
N ILE A 151 2.73 17.89 3.65
CA ILE A 151 3.00 19.30 3.32
C ILE A 151 2.03 20.23 4.07
N LEU A 152 0.73 19.92 4.08
CA LEU A 152 -0.29 20.77 4.72
C LEU A 152 -0.04 20.96 6.23
N ILE A 153 0.48 19.94 6.90
CA ILE A 153 0.67 19.92 8.36
C ILE A 153 2.00 20.57 8.77
N TYR A 154 3.05 20.38 7.97
CA TYR A 154 4.43 20.69 8.39
C TYR A 154 5.09 21.85 7.67
N PHE A 155 4.51 22.37 6.58
CA PHE A 155 4.91 23.66 6.02
C PHE A 155 4.03 24.76 6.60
#